data_AF-A0A9E1ZH16-F1
#
_entry.id   AF-A0A9E1ZH16-F1
#
_cell.length_a   1.000
_cell.length_b   1.000
_cell.length_c   1.000
_cell.angle_alpha   90.00
_cell.angle_beta   90.00
_cell.angle_gamma   90.00
#
_symmetry.space_group_name_H-M   'P 1'
#
loop_
_entity.id
_entity.type
_entity.pdbx_description
1 polymer ?
#
loop_
_entity_poly.entity_id
_entity_poly.type
_entity_poly.pdbx_seq_one_letter_code
_entity_poly.pdbx_strand_id
1 'polypeptide(L)'
;MKKSSKNKAGDSVLLGSVCVDSGQLLIVDPAYLKDWRDDLQYLDIRRYTDEVGRVYQYKLKTFKAPKICAQITKLPKKFTKGVDEFFGSFEETLSTGKTPNQHLKDDDWKKVVVATGYENSFSYAGACHATLEGDNEAGMLGDKVIDPPKSGFGLALATRTMWGDGVYDVLGIKNDDGVIEAIVIPLDIYDFDFPEPKEVAK
;
A
#
# COMPACT_ATOMS: atom_id res chain seq x y z
N MET A 1 -8.34 -8.35 -36.26
CA MET A 1 -7.38 -7.80 -35.27
C MET A 1 -7.53 -6.29 -35.23
N LYS A 2 -8.09 -5.73 -34.14
CA LYS A 2 -8.15 -4.28 -33.95
C LYS A 2 -6.76 -3.78 -33.55
N LYS A 3 -6.17 -2.90 -34.36
CA LYS A 3 -4.95 -2.18 -34.02
C LYS A 3 -5.26 -1.30 -32.80
N SER A 4 -4.63 -1.63 -31.67
CA SER A 4 -4.57 -0.74 -30.50
C SER A 4 -3.83 0.53 -30.90
N SER A 5 -4.51 1.67 -30.80
CA SER A 5 -3.92 3.00 -31.00
C SER A 5 -2.97 3.30 -29.84
N LYS A 6 -1.66 3.09 -30.05
CA LYS A 6 -0.63 3.57 -29.12
C LYS A 6 -0.75 5.11 -29.02
N ASN A 7 -1.13 5.61 -27.85
CA ASN A 7 -1.12 7.04 -27.53
C ASN A 7 0.32 7.56 -27.71
N LYS A 8 0.53 8.54 -28.59
CA LYS A 8 1.78 9.32 -28.61
C LYS A 8 1.71 10.31 -27.45
N ALA A 9 2.46 10.07 -26.38
CA ALA A 9 2.70 11.08 -25.36
C ALA A 9 3.54 12.22 -25.95
N GLY A 10 3.32 13.46 -25.48
CA GLY A 10 4.18 14.61 -25.78
C GLY A 10 5.64 14.38 -25.39
N ASP A 11 6.52 15.34 -25.70
CA ASP A 11 7.94 15.24 -25.36
C ASP A 11 8.11 15.02 -23.83
N SER A 12 8.62 13.85 -23.45
CA SER A 12 8.89 13.50 -22.04
C SER A 12 10.32 13.88 -21.64
N VAL A 13 10.48 14.37 -20.41
CA VAL A 13 11.78 14.67 -19.80
C VAL A 13 11.97 13.89 -18.51
N LEU A 14 13.18 13.40 -18.27
CA LEU A 14 13.55 12.83 -16.97
C LEU A 14 13.67 13.96 -15.94
N LEU A 15 12.80 13.94 -14.92
CA LEU A 15 12.81 14.92 -13.83
C LEU A 15 13.72 14.48 -12.68
N GLY A 16 13.94 13.18 -12.53
CA GLY A 16 14.77 12.59 -11.49
C GLY A 16 14.37 11.14 -11.23
N SER A 17 14.65 10.65 -10.03
CA SER A 17 14.31 9.29 -9.61
C SER A 17 13.86 9.27 -8.15
N VAL A 18 13.01 8.31 -7.79
CA VAL A 18 12.62 8.02 -6.41
C VAL A 18 13.15 6.67 -5.98
N CYS A 19 13.87 6.64 -4.87
CA CYS A 19 14.30 5.41 -4.21
C CYS A 19 13.16 4.93 -3.30
N VAL A 20 12.76 3.67 -3.48
CA VAL A 20 11.73 3.02 -2.69
C VAL A 20 12.38 1.89 -1.90
N ASP A 21 12.13 1.88 -0.59
CA ASP A 21 12.50 0.84 0.37
C ASP A 21 11.20 0.37 1.03
N SER A 22 11.02 -0.95 1.18
CA SER A 22 9.78 -1.65 1.56
C SER A 22 8.63 -1.59 0.53
N GLY A 23 8.92 -1.25 -0.73
CA GLY A 23 7.98 -1.38 -1.84
C GLY A 23 6.76 -0.45 -1.86
N GLN A 24 6.79 0.69 -1.17
CA GLN A 24 5.68 1.64 -1.09
C GLN A 24 6.11 3.05 -1.49
N LEU A 25 5.26 3.77 -2.22
CA LEU A 25 5.49 5.13 -2.68
C LEU A 25 4.32 6.03 -2.25
N LEU A 26 4.64 7.23 -1.76
CA LEU A 26 3.68 8.26 -1.39
C LEU A 26 3.89 9.51 -2.27
N ILE A 27 2.82 10.00 -2.89
CA ILE A 27 2.78 11.29 -3.60
C ILE A 27 1.93 12.26 -2.80
N VAL A 28 2.49 13.41 -2.44
CA VAL A 28 1.88 14.37 -1.52
C VAL A 28 2.34 15.79 -1.83
N ASP A 29 1.44 16.76 -1.65
CA ASP A 29 1.83 18.17 -1.63
C ASP A 29 2.63 18.47 -0.35
N PRO A 30 3.87 19.00 -0.46
CA PRO A 30 4.70 19.34 0.70
C PRO A 30 3.99 20.18 1.77
N ALA A 31 3.00 20.99 1.40
CA ALA A 31 2.22 21.81 2.33
C ALA A 31 1.46 20.99 3.38
N TYR A 32 1.12 19.74 3.07
CA TYR A 32 0.39 18.84 3.97
C TYR A 32 1.29 17.98 4.84
N LEU A 33 2.60 17.92 4.61
CA LEU A 33 3.50 17.06 5.41
C LEU A 33 3.43 17.36 6.92
N LYS A 34 3.13 18.61 7.29
CA LYS A 34 2.92 19.02 8.70
C LYS A 34 1.67 18.41 9.35
N ASP A 35 0.71 17.96 8.55
CA ASP A 35 -0.56 17.36 8.97
C ASP A 35 -0.46 15.82 9.06
N TRP A 36 0.72 15.27 8.77
CA TRP A 36 0.98 13.84 8.84
C TRP A 36 0.84 13.31 10.27
N ARG A 37 0.15 12.18 10.41
CA ARG A 37 -0.15 11.56 11.70
C ARG A 37 0.80 10.43 12.04
N ASP A 38 1.78 10.72 12.88
CA ASP A 38 2.73 9.73 13.42
C ASP A 38 2.20 8.96 14.64
N ASP A 39 1.02 9.31 15.14
CA ASP A 39 0.39 8.67 16.30
C ASP A 39 -0.34 7.36 15.96
N LEU A 40 -0.53 7.08 14.66
CA LEU A 40 -1.26 5.92 14.17
C LEU A 40 -0.31 4.80 13.79
N GLN A 41 -0.62 3.60 14.28
CA GLN A 41 0.18 2.40 14.04
C GLN A 41 -0.55 1.47 13.08
N TYR A 42 0.17 0.93 12.10
CA TYR A 42 -0.35 -0.11 11.25
C TYR A 42 -0.55 -1.40 12.06
N LEU A 43 -1.74 -1.98 11.96
CA LEU A 43 -2.11 -3.22 12.62
C LEU A 43 -2.27 -4.30 11.57
N ASP A 44 -1.30 -5.20 11.46
CA ASP A 44 -1.41 -6.38 10.59
C ASP A 44 -2.42 -7.37 11.20
N ILE A 45 -3.68 -7.24 10.79
CA ILE A 45 -4.81 -8.06 11.23
C ILE A 45 -5.20 -9.01 10.07
N ARG A 46 -4.36 -9.99 9.80
CA ARG A 46 -4.70 -11.10 8.90
C ARG A 46 -5.64 -12.07 9.62
N ARG A 47 -6.93 -12.01 9.25
CA ARG A 47 -8.00 -12.84 9.81
C ARG A 47 -8.73 -13.60 8.72
N TYR A 48 -9.10 -14.84 9.02
CA TYR A 48 -9.78 -15.74 8.11
C TYR A 48 -10.92 -16.47 8.83
N THR A 49 -11.90 -16.93 8.06
CA THR A 49 -12.96 -17.81 8.55
C THR A 49 -13.10 -19.03 7.63
N ASP A 50 -13.38 -20.17 8.21
CA ASP A 50 -13.70 -21.40 7.47
C ASP A 50 -15.20 -21.53 7.18
N GLU A 51 -15.59 -22.60 6.49
CA GLU A 51 -16.98 -22.88 6.11
C GLU A 51 -17.94 -23.06 7.30
N VAL A 52 -17.42 -23.48 8.46
CA VAL A 52 -18.22 -23.69 9.68
C VAL A 52 -18.24 -22.46 10.60
N GLY A 53 -17.58 -21.38 10.20
CA GLY A 53 -17.58 -20.09 10.89
C GLY A 53 -16.53 -19.96 12.00
N ARG A 54 -15.54 -20.87 12.07
CA ARG A 54 -14.40 -20.70 12.98
C ARG A 54 -13.52 -19.56 12.47
N VAL A 55 -12.89 -18.85 13.39
CA VAL A 55 -12.09 -17.66 13.11
C VAL A 55 -10.62 -17.91 13.44
N TYR A 56 -9.77 -17.73 12.43
CA TYR A 56 -8.33 -17.89 12.50
C TYR A 56 -7.65 -16.52 12.37
N GLN A 57 -6.61 -16.27 13.15
CA GLN A 57 -5.90 -14.99 13.07
C GLN A 57 -4.38 -15.13 13.21
N TYR A 58 -3.66 -14.41 12.35
CA TYR A 58 -2.21 -14.27 12.48
C TYR A 58 -1.85 -13.58 13.80
N LYS A 59 -0.92 -14.19 14.53
CA LYS A 59 -0.41 -13.70 15.80
C LYS A 59 0.87 -12.91 15.56
N LEU A 60 0.76 -11.59 15.64
CA LEU A 60 1.92 -10.70 15.58
C LEU A 60 2.94 -11.12 16.64
N LYS A 61 4.15 -11.49 16.21
CA LYS A 61 5.26 -11.80 17.11
C LYS A 61 5.76 -10.50 17.72
N THR A 62 5.85 -10.48 19.05
CA THR A 62 6.39 -9.36 19.81
C THR A 62 7.89 -9.21 19.51
N PHE A 63 8.28 -8.22 18.71
CA PHE A 63 9.69 -7.87 18.55
C PHE A 63 10.09 -6.80 19.56
N LYS A 64 11.20 -7.01 20.28
CA LYS A 64 11.87 -5.94 21.04
C LYS A 64 12.65 -5.07 20.06
N ALA A 65 11.97 -4.22 19.31
CA ALA A 65 12.65 -3.23 18.48
C ALA A 65 13.12 -2.03 19.32
N PRO A 66 14.06 -1.19 18.84
CA PRO A 66 14.36 0.12 19.43
C PRO A 66 13.10 0.99 19.45
N LYS A 67 12.94 1.87 20.46
CA LYS A 67 11.71 2.64 20.75
C LYS A 67 11.03 3.32 19.54
N ILE A 68 11.77 3.63 18.48
CA ILE A 68 11.24 4.27 17.27
C ILE A 68 10.51 3.29 16.33
N CYS A 69 10.83 2.00 16.39
CA CYS A 69 10.15 0.92 15.64
C CYS A 69 9.33 -0.02 16.55
N ALA A 70 9.38 0.18 17.88
CA ALA A 70 8.82 -0.72 18.91
C ALA A 70 7.33 -0.52 19.19
N GLN A 71 6.55 -0.28 18.16
CA GLN A 71 5.13 -0.04 18.27
C GLN A 71 4.46 -1.10 17.38
N ILE A 72 4.39 -2.37 17.77
CA ILE A 72 3.44 -2.95 18.73
C ILE A 72 3.96 -4.28 19.25
N THR A 73 3.88 -4.48 20.57
CA THR A 73 4.22 -5.76 21.20
C THR A 73 3.03 -6.73 21.25
N LYS A 74 1.78 -6.23 21.11
CA LYS A 74 0.54 -7.02 21.15
C LYS A 74 -0.66 -6.27 20.55
N LEU A 75 -1.46 -6.93 19.71
CA LEU A 75 -2.71 -6.38 19.18
C LEU A 75 -3.72 -6.04 20.30
N PRO A 76 -4.45 -4.89 20.21
CA PRO A 76 -5.52 -4.54 21.14
C PRO A 76 -6.60 -5.63 21.24
N LYS A 77 -7.15 -5.84 22.44
CA LYS A 77 -8.16 -6.89 22.71
C LYS A 77 -9.38 -6.85 21.78
N LYS A 78 -9.80 -5.66 21.34
CA LYS A 78 -10.92 -5.49 20.40
C LYS A 78 -10.66 -6.20 19.06
N PHE A 79 -9.41 -6.26 18.61
CA PHE A 79 -8.99 -6.92 17.37
C PHE A 79 -8.59 -8.38 17.55
N THR A 80 -8.71 -8.93 18.75
CA THR A 80 -8.46 -10.35 19.04
C THR A 80 -9.72 -11.06 19.56
N LYS A 81 -10.82 -10.32 19.74
CA LYS A 81 -12.08 -10.88 20.24
C LYS A 81 -12.71 -11.78 19.16
N GLY A 82 -13.20 -12.94 19.60
CA GLY A 82 -13.87 -13.91 18.73
C GLY A 82 -12.95 -14.70 17.81
N VAL A 83 -11.65 -14.75 18.12
CA VAL A 83 -10.70 -15.63 17.42
C VAL A 83 -10.71 -16.98 18.12
N ASP A 84 -10.93 -18.05 17.36
CA ASP A 84 -10.89 -19.43 17.85
C ASP A 84 -9.46 -19.98 17.89
N GLU A 85 -8.64 -19.63 16.90
CA GLU A 85 -7.27 -20.11 16.80
C GLU A 85 -6.29 -19.05 16.26
N PHE A 86 -5.12 -18.96 16.90
CA PHE A 86 -4.04 -18.07 16.49
C PHE A 86 -2.89 -18.86 15.87
N PHE A 87 -2.28 -18.32 14.82
CA PHE A 87 -1.10 -18.92 14.17
C PHE A 87 0.04 -17.92 14.01
N GLY A 88 1.28 -18.35 14.17
CA GLY A 88 2.49 -17.53 14.11
C GLY A 88 3.22 -17.57 12.78
N SER A 89 2.86 -18.46 11.85
CA SER A 89 3.32 -18.49 10.46
C SER A 89 2.31 -19.17 9.54
N PHE A 90 2.45 -18.96 8.22
CA PHE A 90 1.58 -19.58 7.22
C PHE A 90 1.94 -21.05 6.91
N GLU A 91 3.03 -21.54 7.50
CA GLU A 91 3.49 -22.93 7.43
C GLU A 91 3.22 -23.70 8.73
N GLU A 92 2.63 -23.05 9.74
CA GLU A 92 2.26 -23.69 10.99
C GLU A 92 1.04 -24.59 10.79
N THR A 93 1.14 -25.86 11.18
CA THR A 93 0.01 -26.78 11.18
C THR A 93 -1.00 -26.37 12.27
N LEU A 94 -2.25 -26.18 11.87
CA LEU A 94 -3.35 -25.78 12.75
C LEU A 94 -4.07 -26.99 13.34
N SER A 95 -5.05 -26.75 14.22
CA SER A 95 -5.93 -27.80 14.77
C SER A 95 -6.74 -28.56 13.71
N THR A 96 -6.87 -28.00 12.51
CA THR A 96 -7.47 -28.64 11.32
C THR A 96 -6.58 -29.71 10.69
N GLY A 97 -5.29 -29.76 11.05
CA GLY A 97 -4.27 -30.60 10.41
C GLY A 97 -3.69 -30.03 9.11
N LYS A 98 -4.21 -28.89 8.62
CA LYS A 98 -3.67 -28.14 7.47
C LYS A 98 -2.91 -26.89 7.93
N THR A 99 -2.07 -26.34 7.06
CA THR A 99 -1.46 -25.02 7.24
C THR A 99 -2.34 -23.90 6.67
N PRO A 100 -2.20 -22.64 7.10
CA PRO A 100 -2.87 -21.50 6.46
C PRO A 100 -2.69 -21.45 4.93
N ASN A 101 -1.49 -21.75 4.44
CA ASN A 101 -1.24 -21.77 2.99
C ASN A 101 -2.02 -22.87 2.27
N GLN A 102 -2.21 -24.04 2.89
CA GLN A 102 -3.05 -25.09 2.33
C GLN A 102 -4.52 -24.66 2.28
N HIS A 103 -5.03 -24.05 3.35
CA HIS A 103 -6.40 -23.54 3.38
C HIS A 103 -6.66 -22.46 2.31
N LEU A 104 -5.75 -21.49 2.16
CA LEU A 104 -5.84 -20.47 1.11
C LEU A 104 -5.77 -21.07 -0.29
N LYS A 105 -4.96 -22.12 -0.48
CA LYS A 105 -4.86 -22.83 -1.77
C LYS A 105 -6.13 -23.63 -2.10
N ASP A 106 -6.75 -24.21 -1.08
CA ASP A 106 -7.96 -25.01 -1.21
C ASP A 106 -9.24 -24.14 -1.29
N ASP A 107 -9.11 -22.81 -1.11
CA ASP A 107 -10.21 -21.83 -1.10
C ASP A 107 -11.29 -22.13 -0.03
N ASP A 108 -10.93 -22.85 1.03
CA ASP A 108 -11.81 -23.17 2.16
C ASP A 108 -11.78 -22.09 3.26
N TRP A 109 -10.91 -21.08 3.10
CA TRP A 109 -10.79 -19.90 3.96
C TRP A 109 -11.19 -18.62 3.25
N LYS A 110 -12.05 -17.83 3.90
CA LYS A 110 -12.40 -16.48 3.47
C LYS A 110 -11.70 -15.44 4.32
N LYS A 111 -11.00 -14.49 3.69
CA LYS A 111 -10.39 -13.36 4.39
C LYS A 111 -11.48 -12.49 5.03
N VAL A 112 -11.28 -12.13 6.29
CA VAL A 112 -12.18 -11.27 7.05
C VAL A 112 -11.52 -9.89 7.18
N VAL A 113 -12.16 -8.88 6.59
CA VAL A 113 -11.71 -7.48 6.73
C VAL A 113 -12.09 -6.98 8.13
N VAL A 114 -11.10 -6.50 8.87
CA VAL A 114 -11.30 -5.96 10.22
C VAL A 114 -10.98 -4.46 10.20
N ALA A 115 -12.02 -3.63 10.29
CA ALA A 115 -11.84 -2.19 10.28
C ALA A 115 -11.07 -1.70 11.53
N THR A 116 -9.93 -1.04 11.33
CA THR A 116 -9.12 -0.37 12.34
C THR A 116 -9.64 1.02 12.66
N GLY A 117 -10.30 1.68 11.69
CA GLY A 117 -10.70 3.09 11.75
C GLY A 117 -9.62 4.05 11.23
N TYR A 118 -8.48 3.52 10.79
CA TYR A 118 -7.36 4.29 10.24
C TYR A 118 -7.25 4.16 8.72
N GLU A 119 -8.19 3.45 8.10
CA GLU A 119 -8.24 3.26 6.66
C GLU A 119 -8.31 4.63 6.00
N ASN A 120 -7.40 4.89 5.07
CA ASN A 120 -7.28 6.16 4.35
C ASN A 120 -6.79 7.34 5.19
N SER A 121 -6.42 7.17 6.46
CA SER A 121 -5.83 8.27 7.24
C SER A 121 -4.54 8.79 6.60
N PHE A 122 -4.24 10.08 6.74
CA PHE A 122 -2.97 10.65 6.31
C PHE A 122 -1.86 10.31 7.32
N SER A 123 -1.47 9.04 7.31
CA SER A 123 -0.53 8.42 8.24
C SER A 123 0.15 7.20 7.61
N TYR A 124 1.17 6.68 8.29
CA TYR A 124 1.82 5.42 7.90
C TYR A 124 0.82 4.25 7.92
N ALA A 125 -0.07 4.21 8.93
CA ALA A 125 -1.10 3.19 9.02
C ALA A 125 -2.06 3.21 7.83
N GLY A 126 -2.51 4.41 7.43
CA GLY A 126 -3.36 4.59 6.26
C GLY A 126 -2.65 4.21 4.96
N ALA A 127 -1.37 4.58 4.81
CA ALA A 127 -0.54 4.17 3.68
C ALA A 127 -0.43 2.65 3.57
N CYS A 128 -0.13 1.95 4.67
CA CYS A 128 -0.06 0.49 4.68
C CYS A 128 -1.40 -0.19 4.36
N HIS A 129 -2.53 0.33 4.87
CA HIS A 129 -3.84 -0.20 4.47
C HIS A 129 -4.07 -0.04 2.96
N ALA A 130 -3.73 1.12 2.38
CA ALA A 130 -3.87 1.34 0.95
C ALA A 130 -2.99 0.38 0.11
N THR A 131 -1.73 0.19 0.51
CA THR A 131 -0.73 -0.54 -0.29
C THR A 131 -0.69 -2.04 -0.06
N LEU A 132 -1.11 -2.53 1.12
CA LEU A 132 -1.05 -3.95 1.49
C LEU A 132 -2.42 -4.64 1.51
N GLU A 133 -3.50 -3.87 1.65
CA GLU A 133 -4.85 -4.41 1.82
C GLU A 133 -5.87 -3.86 0.82
N GLY A 134 -5.59 -2.74 0.16
CA GLY A 134 -6.48 -2.14 -0.83
C GLY A 134 -6.59 -2.95 -2.11
N ASP A 135 -7.76 -2.93 -2.75
CA ASP A 135 -8.07 -3.73 -3.96
C ASP A 135 -7.12 -3.45 -5.14
N ASN A 136 -6.55 -2.23 -5.21
CA ASN A 136 -5.59 -1.82 -6.24
C ASN A 136 -4.15 -1.73 -5.72
N GLU A 137 -3.89 -2.16 -4.47
CA GLU A 137 -2.61 -1.94 -3.78
C GLU A 137 -2.19 -0.44 -3.79
N ALA A 138 -3.19 0.44 -3.84
CA ALA A 138 -3.05 1.88 -3.86
C ALA A 138 -4.32 2.55 -3.32
N GLY A 139 -4.21 3.79 -2.87
CA GLY A 139 -5.34 4.54 -2.34
C GLY A 139 -5.02 5.97 -1.94
N MET A 140 -6.05 6.81 -1.98
CA MET A 140 -5.96 8.18 -1.48
C MET A 140 -5.93 8.20 0.04
N LEU A 141 -5.05 9.02 0.60
CA LEU A 141 -4.96 9.30 2.03
C LEU A 141 -5.50 10.69 2.33
N GLY A 142 -6.16 10.84 3.46
CA GLY A 142 -6.74 12.10 3.92
C GLY A 142 -7.42 11.91 5.28
N ASP A 143 -7.81 13.01 5.91
CA ASP A 143 -8.41 12.90 7.23
C ASP A 143 -9.88 12.46 7.14
N LYS A 144 -10.14 11.17 7.32
CA LYS A 144 -11.46 10.66 7.73
C LYS A 144 -11.73 10.90 9.22
N VAL A 145 -10.71 11.30 9.99
CA VAL A 145 -10.80 11.41 11.46
C VAL A 145 -11.38 12.76 11.91
N ILE A 146 -11.69 13.66 10.97
CA ILE A 146 -12.49 14.85 11.22
C ILE A 146 -13.81 14.68 10.46
N ASP A 147 -14.86 14.26 11.16
CA ASP A 147 -16.24 14.33 10.68
C ASP A 147 -16.78 15.77 10.87
N PRO A 148 -17.22 16.49 9.82
CA PRO A 148 -17.08 16.22 8.39
C PRO A 148 -15.72 16.72 7.84
N PRO A 149 -15.24 16.16 6.72
CA PRO A 149 -13.98 16.56 6.10
C PRO A 149 -14.06 18.04 5.73
N LYS A 150 -13.21 18.87 6.34
CA LYS A 150 -13.11 20.30 5.98
C LYS A 150 -12.68 20.50 4.52
N SER A 151 -12.26 19.45 3.84
CA SER A 151 -11.88 19.47 2.44
C SER A 151 -12.12 18.07 1.89
N GLY A 152 -13.16 17.83 1.09
CA GLY A 152 -13.40 16.54 0.41
C GLY A 152 -12.32 16.14 -0.62
N PHE A 153 -11.06 16.51 -0.38
CA PHE A 153 -9.88 16.29 -1.19
C PHE A 153 -8.95 15.33 -0.44
N GLY A 154 -8.40 14.34 -1.14
CA GLY A 154 -7.30 13.54 -0.58
C GLY A 154 -6.03 14.38 -0.49
N LEU A 155 -5.28 14.20 0.59
CA LEU A 155 -4.02 14.89 0.85
C LEU A 155 -2.84 14.21 0.14
N ALA A 156 -2.93 12.90 -0.09
CA ALA A 156 -1.88 12.13 -0.75
C ALA A 156 -2.42 10.90 -1.47
N LEU A 157 -1.59 10.29 -2.30
CA LEU A 157 -1.77 8.96 -2.89
C LEU A 157 -0.66 8.05 -2.38
N ALA A 158 -1.02 6.91 -1.81
CA ALA A 158 -0.09 5.82 -1.54
C ALA A 158 -0.28 4.72 -2.58
N THR A 159 0.81 4.11 -3.04
CA THR A 159 0.79 2.99 -3.99
C THR A 159 1.92 2.02 -3.66
N ARG A 160 1.69 0.75 -3.93
CA ARG A 160 2.71 -0.27 -3.92
C ARG A 160 3.49 -0.25 -5.24
N THR A 161 4.77 -0.57 -5.19
CA THR A 161 5.59 -0.80 -6.38
C THR A 161 5.54 -2.27 -6.78
N MET A 162 5.66 -2.57 -8.08
CA MET A 162 5.55 -3.95 -8.56
C MET A 162 6.69 -4.84 -8.05
N TRP A 163 7.92 -4.30 -8.10
CA TRP A 163 9.14 -5.05 -7.79
C TRP A 163 9.63 -4.85 -6.35
N GLY A 164 8.90 -4.08 -5.54
CA GLY A 164 9.32 -3.73 -4.19
C GLY A 164 10.42 -2.67 -4.22
N ASP A 165 11.52 -2.97 -3.53
CA ASP A 165 12.63 -2.04 -3.34
C ASP A 165 13.33 -1.74 -4.67
N GLY A 166 13.64 -0.47 -4.93
CA GLY A 166 14.24 -0.08 -6.19
C GLY A 166 14.36 1.42 -6.39
N VAL A 167 14.89 1.79 -7.55
CA VAL A 167 15.00 3.17 -8.00
C VAL A 167 14.11 3.31 -9.23
N TYR A 168 13.15 4.22 -9.17
CA TYR A 168 12.14 4.41 -10.20
C TYR A 168 12.28 5.81 -10.79
N ASP A 169 12.32 5.91 -12.11
CA ASP A 169 12.40 7.19 -12.79
C ASP A 169 11.12 8.01 -12.60
N VAL A 170 11.27 9.32 -12.53
CA VAL A 170 10.18 10.29 -12.47
C VAL A 170 10.22 11.10 -13.75
N LEU A 171 9.20 10.93 -14.58
CA LEU A 171 9.12 11.55 -15.89
C LEU A 171 8.10 12.67 -15.88
N GLY A 172 8.43 13.74 -16.58
CA GLY A 172 7.54 14.86 -16.82
C GLY A 172 7.11 14.91 -18.28
N ILE A 173 5.80 14.99 -18.54
CA ILE A 173 5.26 15.27 -19.86
C ILE A 173 5.05 16.78 -19.96
N LYS A 174 5.63 17.41 -20.99
CA LYS A 174 5.48 18.85 -21.23
C LYS A 174 4.35 19.13 -22.21
N ASN A 175 3.61 20.21 -21.97
CA ASN A 175 2.70 20.79 -22.95
C ASN A 175 3.47 21.62 -24.01
N ASP A 176 2.74 22.21 -24.96
CA ASP A 176 3.31 23.01 -26.05
C ASP A 176 4.09 24.26 -25.56
N ASP A 177 3.78 24.77 -24.37
CA ASP A 177 4.47 25.90 -23.72
C ASP A 177 5.73 25.47 -22.94
N GLY A 178 6.05 24.17 -22.92
CA GLY A 178 7.18 23.59 -22.21
C GLY A 178 6.97 23.41 -20.69
N VAL A 179 5.73 23.57 -20.21
CA VAL A 179 5.34 23.39 -18.80
C VAL A 179 4.98 21.92 -18.54
N ILE A 180 5.37 21.39 -17.38
CA ILE A 180 5.02 20.02 -16.97
C ILE A 180 3.51 19.93 -16.73
N GLU A 181 2.81 19.14 -17.54
CA GLU A 181 1.36 18.90 -17.44
C GLU A 181 1.02 17.56 -16.80
N ALA A 182 1.96 16.60 -16.81
CA ALA A 182 1.80 15.33 -16.14
C ALA A 182 3.12 14.79 -15.61
N ILE A 183 3.03 14.04 -14.50
CA ILE A 183 4.13 13.25 -13.95
C ILE A 183 3.78 11.77 -14.12
N VAL A 184 4.75 10.99 -14.61
CA VAL A 184 4.64 9.53 -14.78
C VAL A 184 5.78 8.87 -14.00
N ILE A 185 5.44 7.93 -13.14
CA ILE A 185 6.39 7.09 -12.41
C ILE A 185 6.11 5.63 -12.82
N PRO A 186 6.85 5.06 -13.78
CA PRO A 186 6.70 3.65 -14.14
C PRO A 186 7.11 2.78 -12.96
N LEU A 187 6.17 2.04 -12.38
CA LEU A 187 6.45 1.10 -11.29
C LEU A 187 6.84 -0.30 -11.78
N ASP A 188 6.85 -0.49 -13.10
CA ASP A 188 7.40 -1.65 -13.79
C ASP A 188 8.58 -1.20 -14.65
N ILE A 189 9.77 -1.69 -14.32
CA ILE A 189 11.05 -1.28 -14.92
C ILE A 189 11.38 -2.07 -16.20
N TYR A 190 10.60 -3.10 -16.57
CA TYR A 190 10.93 -3.98 -17.70
C TYR A 190 9.99 -3.86 -18.91
N ASP A 191 8.69 -3.64 -18.71
CA ASP A 191 7.68 -3.71 -19.79
C ASP A 191 7.09 -2.35 -20.22
N PHE A 192 7.72 -1.23 -19.85
CA PHE A 192 7.26 0.10 -20.25
C PHE A 192 7.99 0.62 -21.49
N ASP A 193 7.36 0.49 -22.67
CA ASP A 193 7.80 1.11 -23.93
C ASP A 193 7.73 2.65 -23.81
N PHE A 194 8.86 3.32 -23.54
CA PHE A 194 8.95 4.78 -23.64
C PHE A 194 9.18 5.25 -25.08
N PRO A 195 8.63 6.41 -25.50
CA PRO A 195 9.31 7.20 -26.51
C PRO A 195 10.69 7.61 -25.97
N GLU A 196 11.76 7.37 -26.72
CA GLU A 196 13.11 7.68 -26.24
C GLU A 196 13.22 9.15 -25.78
N PRO A 197 13.67 9.41 -24.55
CA PRO A 197 13.88 10.76 -24.09
C PRO A 197 14.95 11.41 -24.96
N LYS A 198 14.64 12.57 -25.56
CA LYS A 198 15.66 13.37 -26.24
C LYS A 198 16.69 13.79 -25.19
N GLU A 199 17.95 13.42 -25.40
CA GLU A 199 19.05 13.86 -24.55
C GLU A 199 18.98 15.37 -24.34
N VAL A 200 19.06 15.80 -23.08
CA VAL A 200 19.10 17.21 -22.73
C VAL A 200 20.37 17.81 -23.33
N ALA A 201 20.22 18.72 -24.28
CA ALA A 201 21.35 19.54 -24.75
C ALA A 201 21.92 20.29 -23.54
N LYS A 202 23.18 19.98 -23.20
CA LYS A 202 23.95 20.64 -22.15
C LYS A 202 24.11 22.14 -22.40
#